data_AF-A0A2N2X6X4-F1
#
_entry.id   AF-A0A2N2X6X4-F1
#
_cell.length_a   1.000
_cell.length_b   1.000
_cell.length_c   1.000
_cell.angle_alpha   90.00
_cell.angle_beta   90.00
_cell.angle_gamma   90.00
#
_symmetry.space_group_name_H-M   'P 1'
#
loop_
_entity.id
_entity.type
_entity.pdbx_description
1 polymer ?
#
loop_
_entity_poly.entity_id
_entity_poly.type
_entity_poly.pdbx_seq_one_letter_code
_entity_poly.pdbx_strand_id
1 'polypeptide(L)' 'MNKGGFSWKRASGISGAKSNLSKKIGVPLTKSGRNQKIGRTVTKGGCLVTLLALIVPIVFIFLIVIIF' A
#
# COMPACT_ATOMS: atom_id res chain seq x y z
N MET A 1 -3.80 19.06 -12.47
CA MET A 1 -2.64 18.43 -13.15
C MET A 1 -1.36 18.96 -12.54
N ASN A 2 -0.50 18.10 -11.99
CA ASN A 2 0.79 18.52 -11.43
C ASN A 2 1.71 18.96 -12.56
N LYS A 3 2.02 20.26 -12.65
CA LYS A 3 3.04 20.80 -13.53
C LYS A 3 4.38 20.20 -13.10
N GLY A 4 4.96 19.34 -13.93
CA GLY A 4 6.21 18.63 -13.64
C GLY A 4 7.40 19.56 -13.49
N GLY A 5 7.54 20.17 -12.31
CA GLY A 5 8.68 21.02 -11.97
C GLY A 5 9.99 20.23 -12.00
N PHE A 6 11.04 20.89 -12.50
CA PHE A 6 12.40 20.35 -12.53
C PHE A 6 12.84 19.94 -11.13
N SER A 7 13.31 18.70 -10.98
CA SER A 7 13.80 18.19 -9.71
C SER A 7 15.24 17.73 -9.88
N TRP A 8 16.15 18.36 -9.14
CA TRP A 8 17.55 17.96 -9.07
C TRP A 8 17.73 16.48 -8.68
N LYS A 9 16.78 15.89 -7.94
CA LYS A 9 16.78 14.47 -7.56
C LYS A 9 16.40 13.51 -8.70
N ARG A 10 15.76 14.02 -9.76
CA ARG A 10 15.56 13.28 -11.02
C ARG A 10 16.74 13.48 -11.95
N ALA A 11 17.28 14.69 -12.04
CA ALA A 11 18.46 15.01 -12.84
C ALA A 11 19.70 14.25 -12.38
N SER A 12 19.90 14.10 -11.06
CA SER A 12 21.01 13.31 -10.49
C SER A 12 20.82 11.79 -10.57
N GLY A 13 19.75 11.28 -11.22
CA GLY A 13 19.54 9.86 -11.45
C GLY A 13 19.14 9.02 -10.22
N ILE A 14 19.18 9.60 -9.00
CA ILE A 14 18.87 8.89 -7.74
C ILE A 14 17.47 8.27 -7.76
N SER A 15 16.50 8.95 -8.37
CA SER A 15 15.14 8.42 -8.53
C SER A 15 15.08 7.21 -9.48
N GLY A 16 15.88 7.24 -10.56
CA GLY A 16 15.95 6.14 -11.54
C GLY A 16 16.63 4.90 -10.97
N ALA A 17 17.72 5.08 -10.22
CA ALA A 17 18.43 3.99 -9.56
C ALA A 17 17.52 3.22 -8.58
N LYS A 18 16.76 3.93 -7.75
CA LYS A 18 15.77 3.32 -6.83
C LYS A 18 14.67 2.57 -7.58
N SER A 19 14.23 3.08 -8.73
CA SER A 19 13.22 2.40 -9.56
C SER A 19 13.77 1.11 -10.16
N ASN A 20 14.99 1.13 -10.71
CA ASN A 20 15.61 -0.05 -11.30
C ASN A 20 15.93 -1.13 -10.26
N LEU A 21 16.42 -0.74 -9.08
CA LEU A 21 16.64 -1.67 -7.98
C LEU A 21 15.32 -2.29 -7.49
N SER A 22 14.26 -1.49 -7.38
CA SER A 22 12.93 -1.97 -7.00
C SER A 22 12.34 -2.95 -8.02
N LYS A 23 12.58 -2.77 -9.32
CA LYS A 23 12.15 -3.71 -10.37
C LYS A 23 12.90 -5.04 -10.30
N LYS A 24 14.20 -5.01 -9.98
CA LYS A 24 15.03 -6.23 -9.82
C LYS A 24 14.65 -7.04 -8.57
N ILE A 25 14.39 -6.37 -7.45
CA ILE A 25 14.07 -7.01 -6.17
C ILE A 25 12.57 -7.38 -6.07
N GLY A 26 11.70 -6.74 -6.86
CA GLY A 26 10.24 -6.93 -6.81
C GLY A 26 9.55 -6.27 -5.60
N VAL A 27 10.32 -5.61 -4.72
CA VAL A 27 9.82 -4.91 -3.53
C VAL A 27 9.92 -3.39 -3.74
N PRO A 28 8.85 -2.61 -3.48
CA PRO A 28 8.90 -1.15 -3.54
C PRO A 28 9.79 -0.59 -2.42
N LEU A 29 10.93 -0.02 -2.81
CA LEU A 29 11.89 0.59 -1.88
C LEU A 29 11.45 1.97 -1.39
N THR A 30 10.50 2.61 -2.09
CA THR A 30 10.01 3.94 -1.75
C THR A 30 8.77 3.85 -0.86
N LYS A 31 8.62 4.83 0.06
CA LYS A 31 7.42 4.95 0.91
C LYS A 31 6.15 5.11 0.07
N SER A 32 6.21 5.90 -1.01
CA SER A 32 5.09 6.06 -1.95
C SER A 32 4.75 4.77 -2.70
N GLY A 33 5.74 3.98 -3.13
CA GLY A 33 5.53 2.69 -3.78
C GLY A 33 4.89 1.67 -2.85
N ARG A 34 5.30 1.64 -1.57
CA ARG A 34 4.65 0.82 -0.54
C ARG A 34 3.19 1.23 -0.33
N ASN A 35 2.93 2.53 -0.18
CA ASN A 35 1.57 3.04 -0.02
C ASN A 35 0.69 2.77 -1.23
N GLN A 36 1.23 2.79 -2.46
CA GLN A 36 0.48 2.37 -3.65
C GLN A 36 0.25 0.86 -3.71
N LYS A 37 1.19 0.04 -3.23
CA LYS A 37 1.01 -1.42 -3.16
C LYS A 37 -0.07 -1.77 -2.14
N ILE A 38 0.04 -1.23 -0.92
CA ILE A 38 -0.97 -1.37 0.15
C ILE A 38 -2.30 -0.79 -0.32
N GLY A 39 -2.28 0.43 -0.88
CA GLY A 39 -3.46 1.10 -1.40
C GLY A 39 -4.15 0.26 -2.48
N ARG A 40 -3.40 -0.36 -3.40
CA ARG A 40 -3.96 -1.32 -4.37
C ARG A 40 -4.44 -2.61 -3.71
N THR A 41 -3.78 -3.13 -2.69
CA THR A 41 -4.30 -4.29 -1.95
C THR A 41 -5.63 -3.96 -1.27
N VAL A 42 -5.78 -2.74 -0.73
CA VAL A 42 -6.99 -2.28 -0.06
C VAL A 42 -8.10 -1.91 -1.08
N THR A 43 -7.77 -1.22 -2.17
CA THR A 43 -8.74 -0.74 -3.17
C THR A 43 -9.00 -1.73 -4.30
N LYS A 44 -8.01 -2.52 -4.74
CA LYS A 44 -8.16 -3.59 -5.75
C LYS A 44 -8.37 -4.99 -5.15
N GLY A 45 -8.02 -5.24 -3.89
CA GLY A 45 -8.41 -6.47 -3.17
C GLY A 45 -9.92 -6.56 -2.91
N GLY A 46 -10.66 -5.52 -3.28
CA GLY A 46 -12.12 -5.50 -3.33
C GLY A 46 -12.78 -5.21 -1.99
N CYS A 47 -14.05 -4.85 -2.10
CA CYS A 47 -15.00 -4.70 -1.00
C CYS A 47 -14.90 -5.85 0.03
N LEU A 48 -14.57 -7.05 -0.45
CA LEU A 48 -14.43 -8.27 0.36
C LEU A 48 -13.34 -8.18 1.44
N VAL A 49 -12.17 -7.60 1.15
CA VAL A 49 -11.08 -7.48 2.14
C VAL A 49 -11.45 -6.44 3.20
N THR A 50 -12.07 -5.33 2.80
CA THR A 50 -12.56 -4.31 3.73
C THR A 50 -13.71 -4.83 4.59
N LEU A 51 -14.63 -5.60 4.00
CA LEU A 51 -15.73 -6.23 4.71
C LEU A 51 -15.24 -7.28 5.70
N LEU A 52 -14.32 -8.17 5.32
CA LEU A 52 -13.73 -9.14 6.24
C LEU A 52 -12.99 -8.46 7.40
N ALA A 53 -12.22 -7.41 7.11
CA ALA A 53 -11.52 -6.66 8.15
C ALA A 53 -12.46 -5.98 9.16
N LEU A 54 -13.70 -5.63 8.75
CA LEU A 54 -14.72 -5.07 9.64
C LEU A 54 -15.54 -6.17 10.36
N ILE A 55 -15.94 -7.22 9.64
CA ILE A 55 -16.88 -8.23 10.16
C ILE A 55 -16.18 -9.20 11.12
N VAL A 56 -14.95 -9.63 10.82
CA VAL A 56 -14.18 -10.58 11.65
C VAL A 56 -14.04 -10.12 13.12
N PRO A 57 -13.59 -8.88 13.41
CA PRO A 57 -13.46 -8.44 14.79
C PRO A 57 -14.82 -8.29 15.49
N ILE A 58 -15.87 -7.87 14.76
CA ILE A 58 -17.23 -7.73 15.33
C ILE A 58 -17.77 -9.09 15.77
N VAL A 59 -17.64 -10.12 14.92
CA VAL A 59 -18.07 -11.49 15.24
C VAL A 59 -17.27 -12.05 16.41
N PHE A 60 -15.95 -11.80 16.44
CA PHE A 60 -15.08 -12.28 17.51
C PHE A 60 -15.47 -11.69 18.88
N ILE A 61 -15.74 -10.38 18.92
CA ILE A 61 -16.23 -9.69 20.13
C ILE A 61 -17.59 -10.28 20.55
N PHE A 62 -18.50 -10.49 19.60
CA PHE A 62 -19.82 -11.05 19.89
C PHE A 62 -19.75 -12.47 20.47
N LEU A 63 -18.84 -13.31 19.96
CA LEU A 63 -18.60 -14.65 20.51
C LEU A 63 -18.04 -14.58 21.94
N ILE A 64 -17.11 -13.66 22.22
CA ILE A 64 -16.56 -13.48 23.57
C ILE A 64 -17.68 -13.07 24.54
N VAL A 65 -18.56 -12.15 24.13
CA VAL A 65 -19.68 -11.67 24.96
C VAL A 65 -20.75 -12.75 25.19
N ILE A 66 -20.93 -13.70 24.27
CA ILE A 66 -21.87 -14.81 24.47
C ILE A 66 -21.28 -15.91 25.38
N ILE A 67 -19.95 -16.07 25.36
CA ILE A 67 -19.24 -17.12 26.11
C ILE A 67 -19.03 -16.73 27.58
N PHE A 68 -18.92 -15.43 27.88
CA PHE A 68 -18.77 -14.87 29.23
C PHE A 68 -20.10 -14.38 29.81
#